data_AF-A0AAW2T4T2-F1
#
_entry.id   AF-A0AAW2T4T2-F1
#
_cell.length_a   1.000
_cell.length_b   1.000
_cell.length_c   1.000
_cell.angle_alpha   90.00
_cell.angle_beta   90.00
_cell.angle_gamma   90.00
#
_symmetry.space_group_name_H-M   'P 1'
#
loop_
_entity.id
_entity.type
_entity.pdbx_description
1 polymer ?
#
loop_
_entity_poly.entity_id
_entity_poly.type
_entity_poly.pdbx_seq_one_letter_code
_entity_poly.pdbx_strand_id
1 'polypeptide(L)'
;MKGSSSLCTSDKCRVCRILRYGFSTKKELSDGIGVFTASTSGRAFDSIQVSDGNPSLRKALIVCRVIAGRVHRPVENIQDMVGQSGFDSLAGKVGVHSSIEELYLLSPRALLPCFVVIYKT
;
A
#
# COMPACT_ATOMS: atom_id res chain seq x y z
N MET A 1 21.30 -14.17 -11.44
CA MET A 1 21.25 -13.12 -12.49
C MET A 1 20.99 -11.77 -11.84
N LYS A 2 21.96 -10.86 -11.85
CA LYS A 2 21.75 -9.46 -11.47
C LYS A 2 21.30 -8.72 -12.72
N GLY A 3 20.18 -7.99 -12.68
CA GLY A 3 19.69 -7.19 -13.82
C GLY A 3 18.59 -7.80 -14.68
N SER A 4 17.98 -8.93 -14.30
CA SER A 4 16.77 -9.40 -14.99
C SER A 4 15.54 -8.59 -14.55
N SER A 5 14.70 -8.21 -15.51
CA SER A 5 13.38 -7.58 -15.30
C SER A 5 12.23 -8.59 -15.24
N SER A 6 12.51 -9.89 -15.44
CA SER A 6 11.51 -10.95 -15.38
C SER A 6 11.00 -11.19 -13.96
N LEU A 7 9.71 -11.47 -13.80
CA LEU A 7 9.13 -11.88 -12.52
C LEU A 7 9.71 -13.20 -12.04
N CYS A 8 10.06 -13.32 -10.75
CA CYS A 8 10.57 -14.57 -10.19
C CYS A 8 9.44 -15.60 -10.00
N THR A 9 9.75 -16.89 -10.01
CA THR A 9 8.77 -17.99 -9.81
C THR A 9 8.36 -18.20 -8.34
N SER A 10 8.98 -17.50 -7.39
CA SER A 10 8.69 -17.67 -5.96
C SER A 10 7.34 -17.07 -5.55
N ASP A 11 6.46 -17.90 -4.97
CA ASP A 11 5.19 -17.47 -4.36
C ASP A 11 5.37 -16.71 -3.03
N LYS A 12 6.60 -16.66 -2.50
CA LYS A 12 6.94 -15.85 -1.34
C LYS A 12 7.28 -14.40 -1.72
N CYS A 13 7.54 -14.11 -3.00
CA CYS A 13 7.84 -12.76 -3.46
C CYS A 13 6.55 -11.91 -3.57
N ARG A 14 6.33 -11.03 -2.59
CA ARG A 14 5.15 -10.14 -2.53
C ARG A 14 5.06 -9.21 -3.76
N VAL A 15 6.18 -8.66 -4.22
CA VAL A 15 6.23 -7.80 -5.41
C VAL A 15 5.75 -8.55 -6.66
N CYS A 16 6.33 -9.72 -6.95
CA CYS A 16 5.94 -10.48 -8.14
C CYS A 16 4.49 -10.97 -8.06
N ARG A 17 3.97 -11.25 -6.85
CA ARG A 17 2.54 -11.57 -6.66
C ARG A 17 1.64 -10.39 -7.00
N ILE A 18 1.97 -9.18 -6.54
CA ILE A 18 1.21 -7.98 -6.88
C ILE A 18 1.26 -7.73 -8.39
N LEU A 19 2.41 -7.91 -9.04
CA LEU A 19 2.54 -7.71 -10.48
C LEU A 19 1.76 -8.76 -11.31
N ARG A 20 1.63 -10.00 -10.81
CA ARG A 20 0.85 -11.06 -11.50
C ARG A 20 -0.66 -10.94 -11.29
N TYR A 21 -1.06 -10.70 -10.05
CA TYR A 21 -2.45 -10.89 -9.62
C TYR A 21 -3.12 -9.59 -9.19
N GLY A 22 -2.39 -8.48 -9.18
CA GLY A 22 -2.85 -7.20 -8.68
C GLY A 22 -2.75 -7.06 -7.17
N PHE A 23 -3.17 -5.89 -6.68
CA PHE A 23 -3.29 -5.63 -5.24
C PHE A 23 -4.49 -6.38 -4.64
N SER A 24 -4.37 -6.78 -3.38
CA SER A 24 -5.44 -7.43 -2.62
C SER A 24 -5.77 -6.60 -1.39
N THR A 25 -7.05 -6.44 -1.07
CA THR A 25 -7.49 -5.94 0.22
C THR A 25 -7.36 -7.07 1.25
N LYS A 26 -6.37 -6.98 2.15
CA LYS A 26 -6.29 -7.91 3.29
C LYS A 26 -7.37 -7.49 4.28
N LYS A 27 -8.44 -8.28 4.39
CA LYS A 27 -9.49 -8.04 5.38
C LYS A 27 -9.01 -8.19 6.83
N GLU A 28 -7.83 -8.78 7.08
CA GLU A 28 -7.48 -9.31 8.41
C GLU A 28 -6.30 -8.65 9.15
N LEU A 29 -5.51 -7.73 8.57
CA LEU A 29 -4.26 -7.26 9.24
C LEU A 29 -4.18 -5.79 9.65
N SER A 30 -5.25 -5.02 9.47
CA SER A 30 -5.44 -3.69 10.05
C SER A 30 -6.79 -3.18 9.54
N ASP A 31 -7.86 -3.39 10.29
CA ASP A 31 -9.19 -2.82 10.02
C ASP A 31 -9.60 -2.74 8.54
N GLY A 32 -9.43 -3.85 7.80
CA GLY A 32 -9.89 -4.20 6.43
C GLY A 32 -10.43 -3.17 5.41
N ILE A 33 -10.14 -1.88 5.51
CA ILE A 33 -10.91 -0.82 4.84
C ILE A 33 -10.43 -0.59 3.40
N GLY A 34 -9.16 -0.85 3.09
CA GLY A 34 -8.67 -0.66 1.74
C GLY A 34 -7.21 -1.02 1.54
N VAL A 35 -6.68 -0.66 0.38
CA VAL A 35 -5.25 -0.75 0.09
C VAL A 35 -4.58 0.54 0.55
N PHE A 36 -3.62 0.41 1.47
CA PHE A 36 -2.83 1.52 1.98
C PHE A 36 -1.87 2.07 0.92
N THR A 37 -1.77 3.38 0.84
CA THR A 37 -0.74 4.12 0.09
C THR A 37 -0.24 5.29 0.93
N ALA A 38 0.99 5.70 0.70
CA ALA A 38 1.56 6.89 1.32
C ALA A 38 2.13 7.83 0.27
N SER A 39 2.07 9.15 0.54
CA SER A 39 2.61 10.18 -0.34
C SER A 39 4.14 10.28 -0.29
N THR A 40 4.77 9.71 0.74
CA THR A 40 6.22 9.71 0.92
C THR A 40 6.78 8.29 1.00
N SER A 41 8.01 8.12 0.50
CA SER A 41 8.70 6.83 0.56
C SER A 41 9.05 6.43 2.00
N GLY A 42 9.34 7.38 2.89
CA GLY A 42 9.61 7.11 4.31
C GLY A 42 8.42 6.45 4.98
N ARG A 43 7.24 7.07 4.88
CA ARG A 43 6.01 6.51 5.45
C ARG A 43 5.63 5.16 4.82
N ALA A 44 5.78 5.03 3.50
CA ALA A 44 5.56 3.76 2.82
C ALA A 44 6.52 2.66 3.32
N PHE A 45 7.79 3.01 3.55
CA PHE A 45 8.82 2.06 4.00
C PHE A 45 8.60 1.62 5.45
N ASP A 46 8.20 2.54 6.33
CA ASP A 46 7.90 2.26 7.73
C ASP A 46 6.68 1.33 7.89
N SER A 47 5.75 1.37 6.93
CA SER A 47 4.58 0.47 6.91
C SER A 47 4.91 -1.00 6.59
N ILE A 48 6.14 -1.29 6.14
CA ILE A 48 6.55 -2.65 5.78
C ILE A 48 6.78 -3.49 7.04
N GLN A 49 5.81 -4.32 7.39
CA GLN A 49 5.97 -5.33 8.43
C GLN A 49 6.85 -6.50 7.93
N VAL A 50 7.99 -6.69 8.58
CA VAL A 50 8.89 -7.83 8.31
C VAL A 50 8.59 -8.90 9.35
N SER A 51 7.79 -9.90 8.97
CA SER A 51 7.32 -10.96 9.88
C SER A 51 8.37 -12.04 10.14
N ASP A 52 9.40 -12.12 9.32
CA ASP A 52 10.37 -13.20 9.32
C ASP A 52 11.73 -12.56 9.51
N GLY A 53 12.42 -12.88 10.61
CA GLY A 53 13.76 -12.37 10.99
C GLY A 53 14.88 -12.81 10.03
N ASN A 54 14.54 -13.03 8.76
CA ASN A 54 15.43 -13.45 7.71
C ASN A 54 16.16 -12.23 7.13
N PRO A 55 17.47 -12.09 7.38
CA PRO A 55 18.26 -10.93 6.94
C PRO A 55 18.39 -10.83 5.42
N SER A 56 17.99 -11.87 4.66
CA SER A 56 18.05 -11.86 3.19
C SER A 56 16.86 -11.19 2.50
N LEU A 57 15.81 -10.81 3.25
CA LEU A 57 14.63 -10.18 2.68
C LEU A 57 14.90 -8.72 2.30
N ARG A 58 14.80 -8.42 0.99
CA ARG A 58 14.85 -7.05 0.50
C ARG A 58 13.49 -6.39 0.60
N LYS A 59 13.48 -5.16 1.10
CA LYS A 59 12.31 -4.27 1.05
C LYS A 59 12.16 -3.67 -0.34
N ALA A 60 10.93 -3.48 -0.77
CA ALA A 60 10.62 -2.84 -2.03
C ALA A 60 9.36 -1.98 -1.90
N LEU A 61 9.33 -0.88 -2.65
CA LEU A 61 8.18 -0.01 -2.79
C LEU A 61 7.64 -0.10 -4.22
N ILE A 62 6.32 -0.02 -4.37
CA ILE A 62 5.66 0.05 -5.68
C ILE A 62 5.09 1.45 -5.82
N VAL A 63 5.66 2.23 -6.72
CA VAL A 63 5.14 3.56 -7.07
C VAL A 63 3.96 3.35 -8.01
N CYS A 64 2.80 3.86 -7.62
CA CYS A 64 1.56 3.72 -8.38
C CYS A 64 1.02 5.08 -8.80
N ARG A 65 0.39 5.14 -9.97
CA ARG A 65 -0.62 6.17 -10.25
C ARG A 65 -1.92 5.75 -9.58
N VAL A 66 -2.51 6.67 -8.81
CA VAL A 66 -3.69 6.41 -7.98
C VAL A 66 -4.91 7.13 -8.54
N ILE A 67 -6.03 6.42 -8.66
CA ILE A 67 -7.35 7.01 -8.93
C ILE A 67 -8.06 7.20 -7.58
N ALA A 68 -7.90 8.37 -6.97
CA ALA A 68 -8.42 8.61 -5.62
C ALA A 68 -9.96 8.73 -5.55
N GLY A 69 -10.59 9.14 -6.64
CA GLY A 69 -12.04 9.38 -6.70
C GLY A 69 -12.50 10.40 -5.64
N ARG A 70 -13.67 10.18 -5.05
CA ARG A 70 -14.19 10.98 -3.94
C ARG A 70 -13.47 10.60 -2.66
N VAL A 71 -12.73 11.55 -2.10
CA VAL A 71 -11.92 11.36 -0.90
C VAL A 71 -12.69 11.83 0.34
N HIS A 72 -12.83 10.96 1.34
CA HIS A 72 -13.31 11.37 2.67
C HIS A 72 -12.14 11.93 3.50
N ARG A 73 -12.32 13.11 4.12
CA ARG A 73 -11.32 13.81 4.94
C ARG A 73 -11.93 14.23 6.29
N PRO A 74 -11.15 14.30 7.39
CA PRO A 74 -10.33 13.27 8.02
C PRO A 74 -11.12 12.48 9.08
N VAL A 75 -10.73 11.24 9.33
CA VAL A 75 -11.27 10.39 10.41
C VAL A 75 -10.18 10.24 11.44
N GLU A 76 -10.42 10.63 12.69
CA GLU A 76 -9.54 10.27 13.80
C GLU A 76 -9.58 8.74 14.05
N ASN A 77 -10.72 8.11 13.74
CA ASN A 77 -10.93 6.66 13.86
C ASN A 77 -11.45 6.08 12.55
N ILE A 78 -10.58 5.42 11.77
CA ILE A 78 -10.93 4.80 10.49
C ILE A 78 -12.05 3.74 10.66
N GLN A 79 -12.18 3.15 11.86
CA GLN A 79 -13.20 2.15 12.23
C GLN A 79 -14.65 2.67 12.11
N ASP A 80 -14.90 3.97 12.36
CA ASP A 80 -16.25 4.56 12.31
C ASP A 80 -16.79 4.73 10.88
N MET A 81 -15.97 4.44 9.86
CA MET A 81 -16.29 4.65 8.45
C MET A 81 -16.69 3.38 7.71
N VAL A 82 -16.62 2.21 8.36
CA VAL A 82 -17.00 0.94 7.74
C VAL A 82 -18.50 0.96 7.46
N GLY A 83 -18.87 1.14 6.18
CA GLY A 83 -20.26 1.15 5.73
C GLY A 83 -20.80 2.51 5.27
N GLN A 84 -20.02 3.59 5.36
CA GLN A 84 -20.43 4.86 4.75
C GLN A 84 -20.29 4.81 3.23
N SER A 85 -21.42 4.88 2.52
CA SER A 85 -21.48 4.90 1.06
C SER A 85 -21.16 6.29 0.51
N GLY A 86 -20.45 6.37 -0.62
CA GLY A 86 -20.28 7.62 -1.38
C GLY A 86 -18.85 8.09 -1.58
N PHE A 87 -17.87 7.36 -1.03
CA PHE A 87 -16.45 7.66 -1.16
C PHE A 87 -15.71 6.51 -1.84
N ASP A 88 -14.62 6.83 -2.52
CA ASP A 88 -13.77 5.87 -3.24
C ASP A 88 -12.43 5.68 -2.51
N SER A 89 -12.06 6.63 -1.64
CA SER A 89 -10.87 6.56 -0.78
C SER A 89 -11.02 7.35 0.52
N LEU A 90 -10.19 7.01 1.50
CA LEU A 90 -10.11 7.68 2.80
C LEU A 90 -8.73 8.31 3.00
N ALA A 91 -8.70 9.59 3.36
CA ALA A 91 -7.47 10.28 3.71
C ALA A 91 -7.12 10.03 5.18
N GLY A 92 -5.93 9.47 5.43
CA GLY A 92 -5.34 9.35 6.75
C GLY A 92 -4.37 10.50 7.02
N LYS A 93 -4.39 11.01 8.26
CA LYS A 93 -3.51 12.09 8.72
C LYS A 93 -2.61 11.54 9.83
N VAL A 94 -1.31 11.77 9.72
CA VAL A 94 -0.34 11.39 10.76
C VAL A 94 -0.06 12.59 11.65
N GLY A 95 -0.83 12.76 12.74
CA GLY A 95 -0.65 13.84 13.72
C GLY A 95 -1.53 15.09 13.52
N VAL A 96 -1.54 15.97 14.53
CA VAL A 96 -2.55 17.04 14.70
C VAL A 96 -2.44 18.17 13.65
N HIS A 97 -1.26 18.38 13.05
CA HIS A 97 -1.00 19.48 12.09
C HIS A 97 -0.30 19.07 10.78
N SER A 98 -0.39 17.79 10.37
CA SER A 98 0.29 17.31 9.15
C SER A 98 -0.53 17.43 7.86
N SER A 99 0.16 17.37 6.72
CA SER A 99 -0.45 17.09 5.41
C SER A 99 -1.10 15.70 5.38
N ILE A 100 -1.99 15.44 4.42
CA ILE A 100 -2.47 14.07 4.15
C ILE A 100 -1.26 13.23 3.71
N GLU A 101 -0.83 12.33 4.58
CA GLU A 101 0.31 11.45 4.31
C GLU A 101 -0.14 10.08 3.78
N GLU A 102 -1.37 9.69 4.07
CA GLU A 102 -1.88 8.36 3.79
C GLU A 102 -3.20 8.42 3.02
N LEU A 103 -3.39 7.46 2.12
CA LEU A 103 -4.63 7.27 1.41
C LEU A 103 -4.96 5.78 1.34
N TYR A 104 -6.16 5.43 1.79
CA TYR A 104 -6.70 4.08 1.76
C TYR A 104 -7.69 3.97 0.61
N LEU A 105 -7.38 3.15 -0.39
CA LEU A 105 -8.27 2.94 -1.55
C LEU A 105 -9.20 1.76 -1.31
N LEU A 106 -10.50 2.00 -1.44
CA LEU A 106 -11.52 0.96 -1.21
C LEU A 106 -11.55 -0.08 -2.34
N SER A 107 -10.96 0.24 -3.50
CA SER A 107 -10.79 -0.69 -4.62
C SER A 107 -9.32 -0.85 -5.01
N PRO A 108 -8.78 -2.08 -5.05
CA PRO A 108 -7.41 -2.33 -5.50
C PRO A 108 -7.18 -1.99 -6.98
N ARG A 109 -8.26 -1.94 -7.79
CA ARG A 109 -8.21 -1.56 -9.21
C ARG A 109 -7.89 -0.08 -9.43
N ALA A 110 -7.99 0.73 -8.38
CA ALA A 110 -7.61 2.14 -8.43
C ALA A 110 -6.09 2.38 -8.39
N LEU A 111 -5.29 1.32 -8.21
CA LEU A 111 -3.83 1.36 -8.22
C LEU A 111 -3.29 0.88 -9.55
N LEU A 112 -2.52 1.75 -10.21
CA LEU A 112 -1.84 1.45 -11.46
C LEU A 112 -0.33 1.44 -11.19
N PRO A 113 0.32 0.26 -11.02
CA PRO A 113 1.75 0.18 -10.82
C PRO A 113 2.51 0.87 -11.95
N CYS A 114 3.49 1.71 -11.60
CA CYS A 114 4.36 2.39 -12.55
C CYS A 114 5.80 1.93 -12.41
N PHE A 115 6.32 1.89 -11.18
CA PHE A 115 7.71 1.55 -10.90
C PHE A 115 7.83 0.67 -9.67
N VAL A 116 8.86 -0.17 -9.65
CA VAL A 116 9.27 -0.92 -8.45
C VAL A 116 10.64 -0.43 -8.03
N VAL A 117 10.74 0.04 -6.79
CA VAL A 117 11.99 0.48 -6.17
C VAL A 117 12.43 -0.60 -5.19
N ILE A 118 13.56 -1.26 -5.47
CA ILE A 118 14.13 -2.30 -4.61
C ILE A 118 15.24 -1.67 -3.77
N TYR A 119 15.09 -1.74 -2.45
CA TYR A 119 16.09 -1.22 -1.52
C TYR A 119 17.25 -2.21 -1.41
N LYS A 120 18.46 -1.67 -1.29
CA LYS A 120 19.63 -2.47 -0.99
C LYS A 120 19.51 -3.00 0.44
N THR A 121 19.93 -4.24 0.64
CA THR A 121 20.10 -4.82 1.97
C THR A 121 21.30 -4.20 2.67
#